data_AF-B4FZ05-F1
#
_entry.id   AF-B4FZ05-F1
#
_cell.length_a   1.000
_cell.length_b   1.000
_cell.length_c   1.000
_cell.angle_alpha   90.00
_cell.angle_beta   90.00
_cell.angle_gamma   90.00
#
_symmetry.space_group_name_H-M   'P 1'
#
loop_
_entity.id
_entity.type
_entity.pdbx_description
1 polymer ?
#
loop_
_entity_poly.entity_id
_entity_poly.type
_entity_poly.pdbx_seq_one_letter_code
_entity_poly.pdbx_strand_id
1 'polypeptide(L)' 'MIHFQMNLDHDKPAAALSSLSSQNPGVITIASAVFGSKPPISDDVLAKAFQVEKKLIDWLQSQFWDTNY' A
#
# COMPACT_ATOMS: atom_id res chain seq x y z
N MET A 1 -2.39 14.07 -4.02
CA MET A 1 -1.63 13.57 -5.18
C MET A 1 -1.02 12.24 -4.80
N ILE A 2 -1.18 11.20 -5.62
CA ILE A 2 -0.57 9.88 -5.41
C ILE A 2 0.76 9.86 -6.16
N HIS A 3 1.83 9.45 -5.49
CA HIS A 3 3.15 9.28 -6.09
C HIS A 3 3.76 7.95 -5.66
N PHE A 4 4.76 7.50 -6.41
CA PHE A 4 5.55 6.32 -6.12
C PHE A 4 7.01 6.57 -6.50
N GLN A 5 7.93 5.81 -5.92
CA GLN A 5 9.32 5.75 -6.33
C GLN A 5 9.64 4.32 -6.75
N MET A 6 10.40 4.16 -7.83
CA MET A 6 10.81 2.84 -8.35
C MET A 6 12.27 2.92 -8.79
N ASN A 7 13.11 2.02 -8.29
CA ASN A 7 14.46 1.82 -8.83
C ASN A 7 14.37 0.85 -10.01
N LEU A 8 14.74 1.30 -11.22
CA LEU A 8 14.72 0.47 -12.43
C LEU A 8 16.01 -0.31 -12.65
N ASP A 9 17.11 0.08 -12.00
CA ASP A 9 18.40 -0.63 -12.07
C ASP A 9 18.50 -1.58 -10.88
N HIS A 10 18.30 -2.87 -11.13
CA HIS A 10 18.28 -3.89 -10.08
C HIS A 10 19.69 -4.16 -9.51
N ASP A 11 20.74 -3.83 -10.25
CA ASP A 11 22.13 -4.12 -9.88
C ASP A 11 22.79 -2.95 -9.15
N LYS A 12 22.13 -1.77 -9.11
CA LYS A 12 22.66 -0.57 -8.46
C LYS A 12 21.76 -0.04 -7.36
N PRO A 13 22.28 0.13 -6.13
CA PRO A 13 21.56 0.81 -5.06
C PRO A 13 21.22 2.26 -5.44
N ALA A 14 20.01 2.69 -5.08
CA ALA A 14 19.54 4.06 -5.24
C ALA A 14 19.07 4.62 -3.90
N ALA A 15 19.23 5.93 -3.71
CA ALA A 15 18.74 6.65 -2.54
C ALA A 15 17.92 7.87 -2.98
N ALA A 16 16.87 8.20 -2.23
CA ALA A 16 16.03 9.37 -2.47
C ALA A 16 15.96 10.23 -1.20
N LEU A 17 16.10 11.55 -1.36
CA LEU A 17 15.94 12.53 -0.30
C LEU A 17 14.74 13.42 -0.64
N SER A 18 13.79 13.55 0.28
CA SER A 18 12.60 14.37 0.12
C SER A 18 12.47 15.36 1.28
N SER A 19 11.94 16.55 0.98
CA SER A 19 11.63 17.58 1.98
C SER A 19 10.15 17.96 1.85
N LEU A 20 9.51 18.17 2.99
CA LEU A 20 8.07 18.47 3.10
C LEU A 20 7.92 19.75 3.91
N SER A 21 6.98 20.61 3.53
CA SER A 21 6.77 21.92 4.18
C SER A 21 5.96 21.86 5.47
N SER A 22 5.64 20.67 5.96
CA SER A 22 4.92 20.43 7.22
C SER A 22 5.81 19.65 8.18
N GLN A 23 5.77 20.01 9.46
CA GLN A 23 6.42 19.24 10.53
C GLN A 23 5.71 17.90 10.80
N ASN A 24 4.43 17.79 10.43
CA ASN A 24 3.65 16.56 10.48
C ASN A 24 2.97 16.32 9.13
N PRO A 25 3.73 15.95 8.09
CA PRO A 25 3.16 15.80 6.75
C PRO A 25 2.23 14.60 6.63
N GLY A 26 2.37 13.62 7.54
CA GLY A 26 1.68 12.33 7.45
C GLY A 26 2.16 11.52 6.25
N VAL A 27 1.98 10.20 6.33
CA VAL A 27 2.20 9.29 5.19
C VAL A 27 1.12 8.24 5.22
N ILE A 28 0.48 8.00 4.09
CA ILE A 28 -0.49 6.91 3.91
C ILE A 28 0.04 6.01 2.80
N THR A 29 0.53 4.85 3.17
CA THR A 29 0.93 3.80 2.22
C THR A 29 -0.34 3.10 1.71
N ILE A 30 -0.73 3.36 0.47
CA ILE A 30 -2.03 2.94 -0.08
C ILE A 30 -2.26 1.44 0.06
N ALA A 31 -1.30 0.60 -0.33
CA ALA A 31 -1.47 -0.86 -0.27
C ALA A 31 -1.72 -1.35 1.17
N SER A 32 -0.98 -0.81 2.13
CA SER A 32 -1.19 -1.10 3.56
C SER A 32 -2.54 -0.56 4.07
N ALA A 33 -2.93 0.64 3.66
CA ALA A 33 -4.19 1.24 4.09
C ALA A 33 -5.43 0.52 3.51
N VAL A 34 -5.31 -0.08 2.32
CA VAL A 34 -6.42 -0.76 1.62
C VAL A 34 -6.48 -2.25 1.96
N PHE A 35 -5.34 -2.95 1.95
CA PHE A 35 -5.29 -4.42 2.10
C PHE A 35 -4.70 -4.88 3.43
N GLY A 36 -4.06 -4.00 4.21
CA GLY A 36 -3.43 -4.33 5.49
C GLY A 36 -3.99 -3.55 6.69
N SER A 37 -5.16 -2.94 6.56
CA SER A 37 -5.76 -2.15 7.64
C SER A 37 -6.16 -3.03 8.82
N LYS A 38 -6.24 -2.42 10.01
CA LYS A 38 -6.73 -3.09 11.24
C LYS A 38 -7.90 -2.29 11.83
N PRO A 39 -9.14 -2.82 11.80
CA PRO A 39 -9.55 -4.09 11.17
C PRO A 39 -9.46 -4.06 9.62
N PRO A 40 -9.44 -5.22 8.95
CA PRO A 40 -9.48 -5.30 7.49
C PRO A 40 -10.74 -4.66 6.91
N ILE A 41 -10.62 -4.03 5.74
CA ILE A 41 -11.79 -3.58 4.96
C ILE A 41 -12.49 -4.82 4.41
N SER A 42 -13.83 -4.83 4.46
CA SER A 42 -14.64 -5.95 3.96
C SER A 42 -14.30 -6.34 2.51
N ASP A 43 -14.15 -7.64 2.27
CA ASP A 43 -13.83 -8.16 0.95
C ASP A 43 -14.94 -7.88 -0.07
N ASP A 44 -16.20 -7.81 0.36
CA ASP A 44 -17.33 -7.39 -0.47
C ASP A 44 -17.16 -5.95 -0.98
N VAL A 45 -16.71 -5.05 -0.11
CA VAL A 45 -16.48 -3.64 -0.46
C VAL A 45 -15.32 -3.53 -1.45
N LEU A 46 -14.20 -4.21 -1.17
CA LEU A 46 -13.02 -4.17 -2.03
C LEU A 46 -13.27 -4.86 -3.37
N ALA A 47 -13.90 -6.03 -3.39
CA ALA A 47 -14.25 -6.75 -4.61
C ALA A 47 -15.15 -5.90 -5.52
N LYS A 48 -16.14 -5.20 -4.94
CA LYS A 48 -17.01 -4.28 -5.68
C LYS A 48 -16.26 -3.04 -6.17
N ALA A 49 -15.40 -2.44 -5.34
CA ALA A 49 -14.67 -1.23 -5.68
C ALA A 49 -13.63 -1.47 -6.79
N PHE A 50 -12.92 -2.60 -6.73
CA PHE A 50 -11.91 -2.99 -7.71
C PHE A 50 -12.45 -3.81 -8.88
N GLN A 51 -13.73 -4.22 -8.82
CA GLN A 51 -14.39 -5.04 -9.85
C GLN A 51 -13.68 -6.38 -10.10
N VAL A 52 -13.27 -7.04 -9.02
CA VAL A 52 -12.55 -8.33 -9.05
C VAL A 52 -13.24 -9.35 -8.16
N GLU A 53 -12.83 -10.61 -8.27
CA GLU A 53 -13.31 -11.68 -7.39
C GLU A 53 -12.76 -11.54 -5.97
N LYS A 54 -13.56 -11.97 -4.98
CA LYS A 54 -13.15 -11.95 -3.55
C LYS A 54 -11.85 -12.70 -3.30
N LYS A 55 -11.65 -13.83 -4.00
CA LYS A 55 -10.43 -14.63 -3.87
C LYS A 55 -9.15 -13.83 -4.16
N LEU A 56 -9.20 -12.88 -5.10
CA LEU A 56 -8.08 -11.98 -5.36
C LEU A 56 -7.88 -10.98 -4.21
N ILE A 57 -8.96 -10.48 -3.62
CA ILE A 57 -8.90 -9.61 -2.44
C ILE A 57 -8.30 -10.35 -1.25
N ASP A 58 -8.77 -11.57 -0.95
CA ASP A 58 -8.25 -12.41 0.13
C ASP A 58 -6.74 -12.63 -0.05
N TRP A 59 -6.33 -12.92 -1.29
CA TRP A 59 -4.91 -13.06 -1.62
C TRP A 59 -4.13 -11.76 -1.39
N LEU A 60 -4.64 -10.61 -1.85
CA LEU A 60 -4.01 -9.31 -1.64
C LEU A 60 -3.89 -8.96 -0.15
N GLN A 61 -4.91 -9.21 0.65
CA GLN A 61 -4.87 -8.98 2.11
C GLN A 61 -3.89 -9.92 2.81
N SER A 62 -3.77 -11.18 2.38
CA SER A 62 -2.82 -12.14 2.94
C SER A 62 -1.35 -11.71 2.79
N GLN A 63 -1.04 -10.84 1.82
CA GLN A 63 0.31 -10.28 1.66
C GLN A 63 0.71 -9.37 2.84
N PHE A 64 -0.22 -9.05 3.75
CA PHE A 64 -0.02 -8.14 4.88
C PHE A 64 -0.28 -8.81 6.25
N TRP A 65 -0.32 -10.15 6.31
CA TRP A 65 -0.71 -10.94 7.50
C TRP A 65 0.18 -10.72 8.74
N ASP A 66 1.49 -10.58 8.53
CA ASP A 66 2.48 -10.30 9.57
C ASP A 66 3.08 -8.91 9.32
N THR A 67 2.57 -7.90 10.01
CA THR A 67 3.18 -6.57 10.27
C THR A 67 4.07 -5.93 9.19
N ASN A 68 3.74 -4.70 8.80
CA ASN A 68 4.79 -3.71 8.52
C ASN A 68 4.57 -2.47 9.41
N TYR A 69 4.78 -2.67 10.72
CA TYR A 69 5.46 -1.76 11.63
C TYR A 69 6.50 -2.57 12.40
#